data_AF-A0A8J3DYA4-F1
#
_entry.id   AF-A0A8J3DYA4-F1
#
_cell.length_a   1.000
_cell.length_b   1.000
_cell.length_c   1.000
_cell.angle_alpha   90.00
_cell.angle_beta   90.00
_cell.angle_gamma   90.00
#
_symmetry.space_group_name_H-M   'P 1'
#
loop_
_entity.id
_entity.type
_entity.pdbx_description
1 polymer ?
#
loop_
_entity_poly.entity_id
_entity_poly.type
_entity_poly.pdbx_seq_one_letter_code
_entity_poly.pdbx_strand_id
1 'polypeptide(L)' 'MAVNINFAAINVNALNRDSSISIGENNQPGWSAHSKNNLGAGLLQGFNVVNQVSNILDNDVVDSPINDQDGIPGNQNQTL' A
#
# COMPACT_ATOMS: atom_id res chain seq x y z
N MET A 1 5.70 8.56 -35.37
CA MET A 1 4.39 7.89 -35.54
C MET A 1 3.88 7.55 -34.16
N ALA A 2 2.82 8.20 -33.68
CA ALA A 2 2.29 7.94 -32.34
C ALA A 2 1.34 6.73 -32.40
N VAL A 3 1.60 5.73 -31.56
CA VAL A 3 0.70 4.60 -31.36
C VAL A 3 -0.37 5.03 -30.36
N ASN A 4 -1.64 4.97 -30.77
CA ASN A 4 -2.75 5.20 -29.86
C ASN A 4 -2.96 3.94 -29.01
N ILE A 5 -2.76 4.07 -27.70
CA ILE A 5 -3.06 2.99 -26.76
C ILE A 5 -4.36 3.38 -26.04
N ASN A 6 -5.44 2.70 -26.41
CA ASN A 6 -6.76 2.91 -25.82
C ASN A 6 -7.07 1.78 -24.84
N PHE A 7 -7.13 2.12 -23.56
CA PHE A 7 -7.62 1.22 -22.51
C PHE A 7 -9.08 1.58 -22.25
N ALA A 8 -10.01 0.81 -22.81
CA ALA A 8 -11.44 1.10 -22.76
C ALA A 8 -11.95 1.47 -21.35
N ALA A 9 -11.50 0.73 -20.31
CA ALA A 9 -11.70 1.09 -18.91
C ALA A 9 -10.62 0.43 -18.04
N ILE A 10 -10.12 1.16 -17.04
CA ILE A 10 -9.34 0.59 -15.93
C ILE A 10 -10.29 0.46 -14.74
N ASN A 11 -10.73 -0.76 -14.46
CA ASN A 11 -11.58 -1.05 -13.30
C ASN A 11 -10.73 -1.59 -12.17
N VAL A 12 -10.65 -0.85 -11.07
CA VAL A 12 -9.90 -1.27 -9.90
C VAL A 12 -10.83 -1.44 -8.71
N ASN A 13 -10.91 -2.67 -8.22
CA ASN A 13 -11.79 -3.02 -7.11
C ASN A 13 -11.22 -2.60 -5.75
N ALA A 14 -9.90 -2.65 -5.60
CA ALA A 14 -9.22 -2.13 -4.42
C ALA A 14 -7.76 -1.82 -4.76
N LEU A 15 -7.27 -0.71 -4.22
CA LEU A 15 -5.86 -0.42 -4.06
C LEU A 15 -5.59 -0.36 -2.56
N ASN A 16 -4.48 -0.92 -2.12
CA ASN A 16 -4.06 -0.84 -0.74
C ASN A 16 -2.89 0.14 -0.61
N ARG A 17 -2.27 0.18 0.55
CA ARG A 17 -1.12 1.03 0.80
C ARG A 17 -0.04 0.78 -0.24
N ASP A 18 0.66 1.84 -0.63
CA ASP A 18 1.78 1.77 -1.57
C ASP A 18 1.38 1.35 -2.99
N SER A 19 0.20 1.79 -3.46
CA SER A 19 -0.31 1.41 -4.77
C SER A 19 -0.35 2.59 -5.75
N SER A 20 -0.03 2.33 -7.01
CA SER A 20 -0.12 3.31 -8.10
C SER A 20 -0.75 2.67 -9.34
N ILE A 21 -1.55 3.45 -10.06
CA ILE A 21 -2.01 3.15 -11.41
C ILE A 21 -1.39 4.22 -12.31
N SER A 22 -0.54 3.81 -13.25
CA SER A 22 0.12 4.75 -14.16
C SER A 22 0.09 4.28 -15.60
N ILE A 23 -0.03 5.25 -16.52
CA ILE A 23 0.01 5.05 -17.97
C ILE A 23 1.03 6.03 -18.56
N GLY A 24 1.89 5.55 -19.44
CA GLY A 24 3.00 6.33 -19.98
C GLY A 24 4.25 6.24 -19.10
N GLU A 25 5.22 7.10 -19.37
CA GLU A 25 6.45 7.16 -18.60
C GLU A 25 6.17 7.68 -17.19
N ASN A 26 6.56 6.90 -16.19
CA ASN A 26 6.37 7.22 -14.77
C ASN A 26 7.66 6.95 -14.01
N ASN A 27 8.10 7.92 -13.22
CA ASN A 27 9.25 7.79 -12.33
C ASN A 27 8.82 8.08 -10.90
N GLN A 28 9.05 7.13 -10.01
CA GLN A 28 8.66 7.21 -8.60
C GLN A 28 9.88 6.98 -7.70
N PRO A 29 10.95 7.81 -7.81
CA PRO A 29 12.08 7.67 -6.93
C PRO A 29 11.67 8.09 -5.52
N GLY A 30 11.99 7.27 -4.53
CA GLY A 30 11.66 7.57 -3.14
C GLY A 30 10.23 7.24 -2.77
N TRP A 31 9.63 6.36 -3.54
CA TRP A 31 8.37 5.76 -3.20
C TRP A 31 8.59 4.78 -2.05
N SER A 32 8.23 5.21 -0.83
CA SER A 32 8.25 4.38 0.36
C SER A 32 6.91 4.49 1.09
N ALA A 33 6.48 3.38 1.69
CA ALA A 33 5.34 3.36 2.58
C ALA A 33 5.62 2.43 3.75
N HIS A 34 5.26 2.90 4.94
CA HIS A 34 5.40 2.13 6.16
C HIS A 34 4.07 1.95 6.86
N SER A 35 3.93 0.80 7.50
CA SER A 35 2.70 0.45 8.20
C SER A 35 2.93 -0.57 9.28
N LYS A 36 2.26 -0.35 10.42
CA LYS A 36 1.78 -1.46 11.23
C LYS A 36 0.26 -1.53 11.12
N ASN A 37 -0.25 -2.75 11.05
CA ASN A 37 -1.66 -3.03 11.20
C ASN A 37 -1.82 -4.08 12.29
N ASN A 38 -2.53 -3.75 13.36
CA ASN A 38 -2.88 -4.70 14.41
C ASN A 38 -4.37 -4.99 14.32
N LEU A 39 -4.72 -6.11 13.71
CA LEU A 39 -6.11 -6.49 13.48
C LEU A 39 -6.75 -7.15 14.70
N GLY A 40 -6.03 -7.32 15.82
CA GLY A 40 -6.57 -7.84 17.07
C GLY A 40 -7.29 -9.19 16.92
N ALA A 41 -8.60 -9.15 16.70
CA ALA A 41 -9.48 -10.30 16.45
C ALA A 41 -9.63 -10.69 14.96
N GLY A 42 -8.89 -10.05 14.05
CA GLY A 42 -8.89 -10.30 12.61
C GLY A 42 -9.79 -9.35 11.79
N LEU A 43 -9.69 -9.46 10.46
CA LEU A 43 -10.54 -8.74 9.51
C LEU A 43 -11.70 -9.65 9.06
N LEU A 44 -12.88 -9.48 9.67
CA LEU A 44 -14.04 -10.37 9.47
C LEU A 44 -14.94 -9.91 8.31
N GLN A 45 -14.45 -10.03 7.08
CA GLN A 45 -15.26 -9.71 5.90
C GLN A 45 -16.23 -10.84 5.54
N GLY A 46 -17.54 -10.57 5.60
CA GLY A 46 -18.58 -11.52 5.19
C GLY A 46 -18.99 -12.55 6.26
N PHE A 47 -18.65 -12.32 7.53
CA PHE A 47 -18.95 -13.26 8.61
C PHE A 47 -20.10 -12.77 9.51
N ASN A 48 -20.93 -13.70 9.98
CA ASN A 48 -21.85 -13.48 11.10
C ASN A 48 -21.29 -14.20 12.32
N VAL A 49 -20.91 -13.42 13.33
CA VAL A 49 -20.16 -13.90 14.48
C VAL A 49 -21.03 -13.78 15.73
N VAL A 50 -21.41 -14.92 16.31
CA VAL A 50 -22.28 -15.01 17.50
C VAL A 50 -21.54 -15.74 18.62
N ASN A 51 -21.65 -15.24 19.85
CA ASN A 51 -20.99 -15.79 21.05
C ASN A 51 -19.46 -15.88 20.95
N GLN A 52 -18.78 -14.81 20.55
CA GLN A 52 -17.31 -14.74 20.63
C GLN A 52 -16.85 -13.93 21.84
N VAL A 53 -15.79 -14.40 22.49
CA VAL A 53 -15.03 -13.67 23.50
C VAL A 53 -13.59 -13.62 23.01
N SER A 54 -13.08 -12.41 22.72
CA SER A 54 -11.70 -12.19 22.33
C SER A 54 -10.96 -11.42 23.41
N ASN A 55 -9.94 -12.04 24.02
CA ASN A 55 -9.02 -11.38 24.93
C ASN A 55 -7.67 -11.26 24.23
N ILE A 56 -7.22 -10.03 24.01
CA ILE A 56 -5.94 -9.73 23.37
C ILE A 56 -5.10 -8.99 24.41
N LEU A 57 -3.97 -9.57 24.77
CA LEU A 57 -2.97 -8.95 25.63
C LEU A 57 -1.75 -8.68 24.76
N ASP A 58 -1.55 -7.40 24.44
CA ASP A 58 -0.34 -6.94 23.77
C ASP A 58 0.58 -6.34 24.82
N ASN A 59 1.76 -6.94 25.01
CA ASN A 59 2.71 -6.54 26.04
C ASN A 59 3.94 -5.85 25.43
N ASP A 60 3.76 -5.15 24.31
CA ASP A 60 4.75 -4.23 23.79
C ASP A 60 4.62 -2.83 24.43
N VAL A 61 5.76 -2.21 24.76
CA VAL A 61 5.82 -0.84 25.33
C VAL A 61 5.96 0.21 24.22
N VAL A 62 6.58 -0.18 23.11
CA VAL A 62 6.77 0.67 21.94
C VAL A 62 6.27 -0.10 20.74
N ASP A 63 5.26 0.48 20.10
CA ASP A 63 4.68 -0.09 18.91
C ASP A 63 5.19 0.62 17.64
N SER A 64 5.73 -0.17 16.69
CA SER A 64 6.08 0.23 15.34
C SER A 64 7.02 1.45 15.23
N PRO A 65 8.22 1.41 15.85
CA PRO A 65 9.23 2.43 15.57
C PRO A 65 9.66 2.33 14.10
N ILE A 66 9.18 3.26 13.28
CA ILE A 66 9.54 3.37 11.87
C ILE A 66 10.73 4.32 11.78
N ASN A 67 11.87 3.81 11.35
CA ASN A 67 13.07 4.59 11.07
C ASN A 67 13.35 4.50 9.58
N ASP A 68 12.89 5.50 8.83
CA ASP A 68 13.15 5.62 7.41
C ASP A 68 14.45 6.43 7.22
N GLN A 69 15.56 5.72 7.05
CA GLN A 69 16.89 6.30 6.79
C GLN A 69 17.24 6.23 5.30
N ASP A 70 16.25 6.32 4.42
CA ASP A 70 16.54 6.33 2.99
C ASP A 70 17.04 7.71 2.53
N GLY A 71 18.24 7.71 1.94
CA GLY A 71 18.67 8.78 1.07
C GLY A 71 18.20 8.39 -0.32
N ILE A 72 17.23 9.12 -0.87
CA ILE A 72 16.64 8.76 -2.16
C ILE A 72 17.31 9.58 -3.27
N PRO A 73 18.27 9.02 -4.04
CA PRO A 73 18.76 9.64 -5.26
C PRO A 73 17.76 9.39 -6.40
N GLY A 74 16.89 10.35 -6.67
CA GLY A 74 16.09 10.36 -7.90
C GLY A 74 16.89 10.95 -9.06
N ASN A 75 17.76 10.18 -9.72
CA ASN A 75 18.28 10.62 -11.02
C ASN A 75 17.17 10.44 -12.08
N GLN A 76 16.57 11.56 -12.47
CA GLN A 76 15.60 11.67 -13.56
C GLN A 76 16.34 11.57 -14.90
N ASN A 77 16.46 10.37 -15.45
CA ASN A 77 17.15 10.13 -16.72
C ASN A 77 16.21 9.63 -17.84
N GLN A 78 14.93 9.97 -17.75
CA GLN A 78 13.94 9.65 -18.77
C GLN A 78 14.00 10.70 -19.88
N THR A 79 14.43 10.28 -21.06
CA THR A 79 14.39 11.07 -22.29
C THR A 79 13.52 10.35 -23.30
N LEU A 80 12.69 11.10 -24.02
CA LEU A 80 11.83 10.63 -25.11
C LEU A 80 12.57 9.80 -26.18
#